data_AF-G3JV35-F1
#
_entry.id   AF-G3JV35-F1
#
_cell.length_a   1.000
_cell.length_b   1.000
_cell.length_c   1.000
_cell.angle_alpha   90.00
_cell.angle_beta   90.00
_cell.angle_gamma   90.00
#
_symmetry.space_group_name_H-M   'P 1'
#
loop_
_entity.id
_entity.type
_entity.pdbx_description
1 polymer ?
#
loop_
_entity_poly.entity_id
_entity_poly.type
_entity_poly.pdbx_seq_one_letter_code
_entity_poly.pdbx_strand_id
1 'polypeptide(L)' 'MLISIEIMLVSITFLILISSINLDDIIGQTYAIYIIVIAGAESAIGLAILVAFYRLRGSIAIEYK' A
#
# COMPACT_ATOMS: atom_id res chain seq x y z
N MET A 1 1.53 -11.16 3.23
CA MET A 1 0.52 -10.54 2.34
C MET A 1 0.58 -9.01 2.39
N LEU A 2 0.53 -8.39 3.57
CA LEU A 2 0.58 -6.92 3.73
C LEU A 2 1.78 -6.28 3.00
N ILE A 3 2.99 -6.82 3.21
CA ILE A 3 4.20 -6.35 2.50
C ILE A 3 4.13 -6.53 0.98
N SER A 4 3.46 -7.56 0.48
CA SER A 4 3.30 -7.76 -0.97
C SER A 4 2.41 -6.68 -1.59
N ILE A 5 1.41 -6.19 -0.85
CA ILE A 5 0.53 -5.10 -1.29
C ILE A 5 1.31 -3.78 -1.31
N GLU A 6 2.12 -3.51 -0.29
CA GLU A 6 3.00 -2.31 -0.26
C GLU A 6 3.95 -2.27 -1.45
N ILE A 7 4.59 -3.39 -1.78
CA ILE A 7 5.48 -3.49 -2.95
C ILE A 7 4.72 -3.22 -4.25
N MET A 8 3.48 -3.70 -4.38
CA MET A 8 2.63 -3.43 -5.55
C MET A 8 2.25 -1.95 -5.65
N LEU A 9 1.86 -1.30 -4.55
CA LEU A 9 1.55 0.13 -4.49
C LEU A 9 2.74 1.00 -4.87
N VAL A 10 3.93 0.69 -4.34
CA VAL A 10 5.18 1.37 -4.71
C VAL A 10 5.48 1.18 -6.20
N SER A 11 5.30 -0.02 -6.74
CA SER A 11 5.53 -0.31 -8.16
C SER A 11 4.62 0.53 -9.08
N ILE A 12 3.33 0.63 -8.73
CA ILE A 12 2.36 1.43 -9.48
C ILE A 12 2.69 2.93 -9.39
N THR A 13 3.04 3.41 -8.19
CA THR A 13 3.45 4.81 -7.99
C THR A 13 4.66 5.18 -8.84
N PHE A 14 5.64 4.26 -8.91
CA PHE A 14 6.85 4.45 -9.72
C PHE A 14 6.55 4.47 -11.22
N LEU A 15 5.66 3.59 -11.69
CA LEU A 15 5.20 3.58 -13.08
C LEU A 15 4.55 4.92 -13.47
N ILE A 16 3.68 5.45 -12.60
CA ILE A 16 3.02 6.74 -12.81
C ILE A 16 4.05 7.87 -12.86
N LEU A 17 5.04 7.86 -11.96
CA LEU A 17 6.10 8.86 -11.93
C LEU A 17 6.92 8.87 -13.24
N ILE A 18 7.32 7.70 -13.74
CA ILE A 18 8.05 7.60 -15.01
C ILE A 18 7.18 8.08 -16.18
N SER A 19 5.92 7.66 -16.23
CA SER A 19 5.00 8.08 -17.29
C SER A 19 4.79 9.60 -17.28
N SER A 20 4.69 10.19 -16.09
CA SER A 20 4.53 11.62 -15.88
C SER A 20 5.74 12.41 -16.36
N ILE A 21 6.96 11.92 -16.10
CA ILE A 21 8.20 12.54 -16.62
C ILE A 21 8.25 12.47 -18.15
N ASN A 22 7.86 11.34 -18.76
CA ASN A 22 7.90 11.20 -20.22
C ASN A 22 6.88 12.08 -20.96
N LEU A 23 5.81 12.49 -20.28
CA LEU A 23 4.72 13.31 -20.84
C LEU A 23 4.77 14.77 -20.38
N ASP A 24 5.80 15.16 -19.60
CA ASP A 24 5.91 16.46 -18.93
C ASP A 24 4.63 16.86 -18.15
N ASP A 25 3.96 15.87 -17.55
CA ASP A 25 2.68 16.07 -16.86
C ASP A 25 2.86 16.23 -15.35
N ILE A 26 2.60 17.43 -14.82
CA ILE A 26 2.67 17.72 -13.39
C ILE A 26 1.54 17.08 -12.57
N ILE A 27 0.42 16.74 -13.22
CA ILE A 27 -0.71 16.09 -12.54
C ILE A 27 -0.31 14.69 -12.08
N GLY A 28 0.38 13.92 -12.93
CA GLY A 28 0.93 12.62 -12.57
C GLY A 28 1.91 12.65 -11.37
N GLN A 29 2.75 13.68 -11.26
CA GLN A 29 3.64 13.86 -10.10
C GLN A 29 2.84 14.14 -8.81
N THR A 30 1.80 14.97 -8.91
CA THR A 30 0.92 15.27 -7.78
C THR A 30 0.15 14.02 -7.33
N TYR A 31 -0.32 13.21 -8.28
CA TYR A 31 -0.98 11.93 -8.01
C TYR A 31 -0.07 10.94 -7.29
N ALA A 32 1.21 10.89 -7.64
CA ALA A 32 2.18 10.02 -6.96
C ALA A 32 2.29 10.34 -5.46
N ILE A 33 2.26 11.62 -5.08
CA ILE A 33 2.27 12.05 -3.67
C ILE A 33 0.99 11.56 -2.95
N TYR A 34 -0.17 11.70 -3.57
CA TYR A 34 -1.42 11.19 -3.00
C TYR A 34 -1.39 9.68 -2.77
N ILE A 35 -0.85 8.91 -3.72
CA ILE A 35 -0.76 7.45 -3.58
C ILE A 35 0.13 7.06 -2.39
N ILE A 36 1.25 7.76 -2.16
CA ILE A 36 2.14 7.49 -1.01
C ILE A 36 1.41 7.74 0.32
N VAL A 37 0.63 8.82 0.41
CA VAL A 37 -0.15 9.13 1.63
C VAL A 37 -1.21 8.06 1.89
N ILE A 38 -1.91 7.62 0.83
CA ILE A 38 -2.93 6.56 0.94
C ILE A 38 -2.30 5.22 1.33
N ALA A 39 -1.15 4.86 0.75
CA ALA A 39 -0.42 3.64 1.09
C ALA A 39 -0.04 3.63 2.58
N GLY A 40 0.44 4.76 3.12
CA GLY A 40 0.71 4.89 4.55
C GLY A 40 -0.53 4.70 5.43
N ALA A 41 -1.67 5.26 5.02
CA ALA A 41 -2.94 5.09 5.72
C ALA A 41 -3.45 3.64 5.67
N GLU A 42 -3.36 2.98 4.51
CA GLU A 42 -3.69 1.56 4.36
C GLU A 42 -2.84 0.69 5.29
N SER A 43 -1.52 0.92 5.32
CA SER A 43 -0.59 0.18 6.16
C SER A 43 -0.97 0.26 7.65
N ALA A 44 -1.33 1.45 8.13
CA ALA A 44 -1.78 1.67 9.49
C ALA A 44 -3.06 0.88 9.82
N ILE A 45 -4.04 0.89 8.90
CA ILE A 45 -5.30 0.15 9.06
C ILE A 45 -5.05 -1.37 9.01
N GLY A 46 -4.26 -1.84 8.04
CA GLY A 46 -3.94 -3.25 7.87
C GLY A 46 -3.23 -3.82 9.10
N LEU A 47 -2.28 -3.08 9.68
CA LEU A 47 -1.61 -3.50 10.90
C LEU A 47 -2.54 -3.46 12.12
N ALA A 48 -3.42 -2.46 12.23
CA ALA A 48 -4.41 -2.40 13.31
C ALA A 48 -5.34 -3.62 13.30
N ILE A 49 -5.80 -4.04 12.11
CA ILE A 49 -6.61 -5.26 11.95
C ILE A 49 -5.79 -6.50 12.33
N LEU A 50 -4.53 -6.59 11.90
CA LEU A 50 -3.66 -7.73 12.22
C LEU A 50 -3.43 -7.86 13.73
N VAL A 51 -3.22 -6.75 14.44
CA VAL A 51 -3.08 -6.74 15.90
C VAL A 51 -4.39 -7.14 16.58
N ALA A 52 -5.54 -6.62 16.13
CA ALA A 52 -6.85 -7.00 16.66
C ALA A 52 -7.14 -8.50 16.46
N PHE A 53 -6.80 -9.05 15.29
CA PHE A 53 -6.95 -10.47 14.98
C PHE A 53 -6.06 -11.33 15.87
N TYR A 54 -4.80 -10.95 16.04
CA TYR A 54 -3.87 -11.66 16.93
C TYR A 54 -4.38 -11.69 18.38
N ARG A 55 -4.96 -10.59 18.87
CA ARG A 55 -5.57 -10.55 20.22
C ARG A 55 -6.75 -11.49 20.39
N LEU A 56 -7.50 -11.78 19.32
CA LEU A 56 -8.68 -12.66 19.38
C LEU A 56 -8.33 -14.14 19.23
N ARG A 57 -7.36 -14.50 18.40
CA ARG A 57 -7.01 -15.89 18.08
C ARG A 57 -5.69 -16.39 18.66
N GLY A 58 -4.83 -15.50 19.18
CA GLY A 58 -3.50 -15.86 19.70
C GLY A 58 -2.50 -16.30 18.62
N SER A 59 -2.90 -16.33 17.35
CA SER A 59 -2.07 -16.66 16.19
C SER A 59 -2.47 -15.79 15.01
N ILE A 60 -1.48 -15.42 14.20
CA ILE A 60 -1.67 -14.73 12.91
C ILE A 60 -1.87 -15.69 11.74
N ALA A 61 -1.72 -17.00 11.96
CA ALA A 61 -1.88 -18.01 10.91
C ALA A 61 -3.35 -18.08 10.48
N ILE A 62 -3.58 -17.96 9.17
CA ILE A 62 -4.89 -18.15 8.57
C ILE A 62 -4.94 -19.61 8.11
N GLU A 63 -5.57 -20.47 8.91
CA GLU A 63 -5.88 -21.83 8.48
C GLU A 63 -7.06 -21.81 7.50
N TYR A 64 -6.82 -22.34 6.30
CA TYR A 64 -7.87 -22.64 5.34
C TYR A 64 -8.33 -24.09 5.58
N LYS A 65 -9.66 -24.30 5.60
CA LYS A 65 -10.25 -25.64 5.54
C LYS A 65 -10.25 -26.16 4.12
#